data_AF-A0AB39YP58-F1
#
_entry.id   AF-A0AB39YP58-F1
#
_cell.length_a   1.000
_cell.length_b   1.000
_cell.length_c   1.000
_cell.angle_alpha   90.00
_cell.angle_beta   90.00
_cell.angle_gamma   90.00
#
_symmetry.space_group_name_H-M   'P 1'
#
loop_
_entity.id
_entity.type
_entity.pdbx_description
1 polymer ?
#
loop_
_entity_poly.entity_id
_entity_poly.type
_entity_poly.pdbx_seq_one_letter_code
_entity_poly.pdbx_strand_id
1 'polypeptide(L)'
;MSYDLTVYSSAPLGQEGLAELLRSAGLDVKRPTAQGMDPGQLVIVRGKKSQYCFTLDGPFPLEDEDIPEEITAVILAPKFLYQVAVEGSDRTSIPSAVRFSKKLAEATTGAAYDIQTGDIWPRKSLRTPSKPAKNTQVRAVQIEWYYLVNEAPIDIPEIYCRLARKYLPEALPRRFGTYEPFAGNFERDGAEGVARMLREEPNGMLQFYGTYPVGLGFILGIDYNTRGDVSSVGLTMDCSVLQTNPGWLENLHRFFVHFARETHSFFSSAEVIRGFVYNGKTVSSRWESESPGRLQDLGKWSGLANYPQWWTWYSDIYSELALPHLTSRIEKYENGIFHAWDEKPLDRDAIQLLLGDPQKPWIPAEFSPTYNEHGHIMAVASNVPQRLAS
;
A
#
# COMPACT_ATOMS: atom_id res chain seq x y z
N MET A 1 1.35 22.85 31.28
CA MET A 1 1.64 21.87 30.22
C MET A 1 0.56 20.80 30.29
N SER A 2 -0.03 20.44 29.15
CA SER A 2 -0.96 19.31 29.01
C SER A 2 -0.17 18.00 28.83
N TYR A 3 -0.84 16.88 29.08
CA TYR A 3 -0.37 15.55 28.68
C TYR A 3 -1.31 15.04 27.59
N ASP A 4 -0.78 14.68 26.43
CA ASP A 4 -1.54 14.53 25.19
C ASP A 4 -1.30 13.15 24.59
N LEU A 5 -2.39 12.42 24.42
CA LEU A 5 -2.44 11.09 23.82
C LEU A 5 -3.26 11.15 22.54
N THR A 6 -2.85 10.41 21.53
CA THR A 6 -3.57 10.31 20.26
C THR A 6 -3.93 8.86 20.00
N VAL A 7 -5.16 8.58 19.58
CA VAL A 7 -5.57 7.23 19.17
C VAL A 7 -5.93 7.23 17.70
N TYR A 8 -5.16 6.50 16.90
CA TYR A 8 -5.39 6.27 15.48
C TYR A 8 -6.19 4.98 15.30
N SER A 9 -7.19 4.99 14.42
CA SER A 9 -8.07 3.85 14.20
C SER A 9 -8.51 3.72 12.75
N SER A 10 -8.79 2.50 12.30
CA SER A 10 -9.30 2.22 10.96
C SER A 10 -10.80 2.48 10.83
N ALA A 11 -11.53 2.42 11.95
CA ALA A 11 -12.96 2.67 12.01
C ALA A 11 -13.32 3.44 13.30
N PRO A 12 -14.29 4.36 13.25
CA PRO A 12 -14.68 5.11 14.42
C PRO A 12 -15.59 4.27 15.32
N LEU A 13 -15.49 4.48 16.62
CA LEU A 13 -16.42 3.96 17.61
C LEU A 13 -17.67 4.86 17.66
N GLY A 14 -18.85 4.27 17.48
CA GLY A 14 -20.12 4.98 17.65
C GLY A 14 -20.35 5.45 19.09
N GLN A 15 -21.28 6.39 19.29
CA GLN A 15 -21.55 6.99 20.61
C GLN A 15 -21.87 5.96 21.69
N GLU A 16 -22.66 4.93 21.37
CA GLU A 16 -23.02 3.86 22.31
C GLU A 16 -21.80 3.04 22.73
N GLY A 17 -20.97 2.64 21.76
CA GLY A 17 -19.73 1.90 22.00
C GLY A 17 -18.74 2.72 22.83
N LEU A 18 -18.63 4.02 22.58
CA LEU A 18 -17.78 4.93 23.35
C LEU A 18 -18.27 5.06 24.80
N ALA A 19 -19.59 5.20 25.00
CA ALA A 19 -20.19 5.25 26.33
C ALA A 19 -19.97 3.95 27.10
N GLU A 20 -20.11 2.79 26.43
CA GLU A 20 -19.80 1.49 27.04
C GLU A 20 -18.33 1.36 27.43
N LEU A 21 -17.42 1.78 26.55
CA LEU A 21 -15.99 1.75 26.80
C LEU A 21 -15.60 2.60 28.02
N LEU A 22 -16.14 3.82 28.12
CA LEU A 22 -15.96 4.71 29.27
C LEU A 22 -16.45 4.08 30.56
N ARG A 23 -17.67 3.51 30.56
CA ARG A 23 -18.22 2.80 31.73
C ARG A 23 -17.36 1.61 32.13
N SER A 24 -16.86 0.82 31.18
CA SER A 24 -15.95 -0.31 31.44
C SER A 24 -14.62 0.14 32.08
N ALA A 25 -14.24 1.40 31.91
CA ALA A 25 -13.06 2.00 32.51
C ALA A 25 -13.36 2.70 33.85
N GLY A 26 -14.60 2.67 34.33
CA GLY A 26 -15.03 3.37 35.55
C GLY A 26 -15.08 4.90 35.37
N LEU A 27 -15.27 5.35 34.13
CA LEU A 27 -15.33 6.75 33.73
C LEU A 27 -16.76 7.12 33.32
N ASP A 28 -17.07 8.40 33.44
CA ASP A 28 -18.37 8.96 33.05
C ASP A 28 -18.16 10.26 32.25
N VAL A 29 -19.17 10.66 31.48
CA VAL A 29 -19.14 11.89 30.68
C VAL A 29 -19.89 12.98 31.42
N LYS A 30 -19.21 14.09 31.72
CA LYS A 30 -19.88 15.30 32.18
C LYS A 30 -20.26 16.13 30.97
N ARG A 31 -21.57 16.29 30.73
CA ARG A 31 -22.05 17.22 29.69
C ARG A 31 -21.54 18.63 29.99
N PRO A 32 -20.91 19.34 29.05
CA PRO A 32 -20.48 20.71 29.25
C PRO A 32 -21.68 21.57 29.67
N THR A 33 -21.59 22.22 30.83
CA THR A 33 -22.60 23.17 31.31
C THR A 33 -22.30 24.62 30.91
N ALA A 34 -21.19 24.85 30.19
CA ALA A 34 -20.67 26.19 29.91
C ALA A 34 -20.68 26.52 28.40
N GLN A 35 -21.10 27.75 28.09
CA GLN A 35 -20.92 28.39 26.79
C GLN A 35 -19.40 28.55 26.53
N GLY A 36 -18.86 27.84 25.53
CA GLY A 36 -17.46 27.99 25.11
C GLY A 36 -16.69 26.70 24.81
N MET A 37 -17.26 25.51 25.08
CA MET A 37 -16.69 24.25 24.58
C MET A 37 -17.26 23.90 23.21
N ASP A 38 -16.42 23.32 22.36
CA ASP A 38 -16.83 22.77 21.08
C ASP A 38 -17.82 21.61 21.34
N PRO A 39 -19.02 21.59 20.72
CA PRO A 39 -20.01 20.53 20.91
C PRO A 39 -19.50 19.09 20.64
N GLY A 40 -18.34 18.92 20.00
CA GLY A 40 -17.69 17.62 19.80
C GLY A 40 -16.84 17.12 20.99
N GLN A 41 -16.43 18.00 21.90
CA GLN A 41 -15.49 17.67 22.97
C GLN A 41 -16.20 17.09 24.21
N LEU A 42 -15.73 15.93 24.68
CA LEU A 42 -16.26 15.24 25.85
C LEU A 42 -15.37 15.46 27.07
N VAL A 43 -15.94 15.94 28.17
CA VAL A 43 -15.25 16.04 29.47
C VAL A 43 -15.45 14.74 30.24
N ILE A 44 -14.35 14.03 30.48
CA ILE A 44 -14.36 12.73 31.15
C ILE A 44 -14.05 12.91 32.63
N VAL A 45 -14.90 12.33 33.46
CA VAL A 45 -14.83 12.40 34.92
C VAL A 45 -14.74 11.01 35.54
N ARG A 46 -14.28 10.94 36.79
CA ARG A 46 -14.17 9.70 37.57
C ARG A 46 -14.80 9.81 38.96
N GLY A 47 -15.30 8.68 39.43
CA GLY A 47 -15.82 8.49 40.79
C GLY A 47 -17.10 9.26 41.10
N LYS A 48 -17.66 9.02 42.29
CA LYS A 48 -18.96 9.58 42.72
C LYS A 48 -19.00 11.11 42.81
N LYS A 49 -17.84 11.76 42.92
CA LYS A 49 -17.70 13.22 43.00
C LYS A 49 -17.50 13.87 41.62
N SER A 50 -17.53 13.09 40.53
CA SER A 50 -17.31 13.58 39.17
C SER A 50 -16.04 14.43 39.05
N GLN A 51 -14.94 13.93 39.62
CA GLN A 51 -13.65 14.60 39.52
C GLN A 51 -13.18 14.57 38.07
N TYR A 52 -12.73 15.71 37.54
CA TYR A 52 -12.13 15.79 36.21
C TYR A 52 -11.01 14.75 36.07
N CYS A 53 -10.93 14.14 34.88
CA CYS A 53 -9.88 13.21 34.52
C CYS A 53 -9.16 13.67 33.25
N PHE A 54 -9.87 13.82 32.14
CA PHE A 54 -9.31 14.26 30.85
C PHE A 54 -10.41 14.75 29.92
N THR A 55 -10.04 15.39 28.81
CA THR A 55 -10.93 15.64 27.68
C THR A 55 -10.67 14.64 26.57
N LEU A 56 -11.73 14.25 25.86
CA LEU A 56 -11.69 13.41 24.68
C LEU A 56 -12.31 14.18 23.52
N ASP A 57 -11.63 14.21 22.39
CA ASP A 57 -12.11 14.82 21.16
C ASP A 57 -12.02 13.84 19.98
N GLY A 58 -12.85 14.07 18.96
CA GLY A 58 -13.02 13.20 17.80
C GLY A 58 -14.20 12.21 17.89
N PRO A 59 -14.33 11.26 16.94
CA PRO A 59 -13.36 10.92 15.91
C PRO A 59 -13.25 11.97 14.82
N PHE A 60 -12.02 12.32 14.45
CA PHE A 60 -11.72 13.16 13.28
C PHE A 60 -11.27 12.29 12.11
N PRO A 61 -11.73 12.55 10.88
CA PRO A 61 -11.15 11.91 9.70
C PRO A 61 -9.68 12.33 9.55
N LEU A 62 -8.85 11.40 9.08
CA LEU A 62 -7.43 11.62 8.81
C LEU A 62 -7.17 11.70 7.32
N GLU A 63 -6.30 12.63 6.93
CA GLU A 63 -5.61 12.59 5.64
C GLU A 63 -4.32 11.77 5.76
N ASP A 64 -3.80 11.31 4.63
CA ASP A 64 -2.68 10.36 4.59
C ASP A 64 -1.35 10.96 5.04
N GLU A 65 -1.19 12.26 4.90
CA GLU A 65 -0.07 13.07 5.40
C GLU A 65 -0.06 13.23 6.93
N ASP A 66 -1.20 13.07 7.59
CA ASP A 66 -1.32 13.29 9.04
C ASP A 66 -1.01 12.03 9.88
N ILE A 67 -0.73 10.91 9.22
CA ILE A 67 -0.44 9.62 9.87
C ILE A 67 1.07 9.48 10.06
N PRO A 68 1.56 9.40 11.31
CA PRO A 68 2.98 9.15 11.57
C PRO A 68 3.42 7.77 11.05
N GLU A 69 4.66 7.68 10.56
CA GLU A 69 5.23 6.43 10.02
C GLU A 69 5.21 5.29 11.06
N GLU A 70 5.41 5.63 12.33
CA GLU A 70 5.39 4.68 13.44
C GLU A 70 4.01 4.07 13.65
N ILE A 71 2.94 4.79 13.30
CA ILE A 71 1.56 4.29 13.35
C ILE A 71 1.29 3.39 12.16
N THR A 72 1.69 3.79 10.95
CA THR A 72 1.59 2.93 9.76
C THR A 72 2.35 1.62 9.96
N ALA A 73 3.47 1.62 10.69
CA ALA A 73 4.19 0.38 11.01
C ALA A 73 3.42 -0.60 11.94
N VAL A 74 2.42 -0.10 12.68
CA VAL A 74 1.69 -0.89 13.70
C VAL A 74 0.30 -1.29 13.24
N ILE A 75 -0.43 -0.45 12.51
CA ILE A 75 -1.81 -0.71 12.09
C ILE A 75 -2.02 -0.54 10.58
N LEU A 76 -3.09 -1.14 10.06
CA LEU A 76 -3.48 -1.08 8.64
C LEU A 76 -4.48 0.04 8.43
N ALA A 77 -4.26 0.87 7.40
CA ALA A 77 -5.19 1.89 6.91
C ALA A 77 -5.92 2.69 8.02
N PRO A 78 -5.20 3.42 8.90
CA PRO A 78 -5.86 4.32 9.84
C PRO A 78 -6.60 5.43 9.07
N LYS A 79 -7.84 5.70 9.48
CA LYS A 79 -8.74 6.68 8.86
C LYS A 79 -9.29 7.70 9.84
N PHE A 80 -9.16 7.43 11.15
CA PHE A 80 -9.73 8.27 12.19
C PHE A 80 -8.76 8.50 13.34
N LEU A 81 -8.86 9.68 13.95
CA LEU A 81 -8.05 10.12 15.06
C LEU A 81 -8.93 10.57 16.24
N TYR A 82 -8.55 10.17 17.45
CA TYR A 82 -9.07 10.70 18.70
C TYR A 82 -7.96 11.41 19.46
N GLN A 83 -8.28 12.54 20.08
CA GLN A 83 -7.35 13.27 20.94
C GLN A 83 -7.79 13.13 22.40
N VAL A 84 -6.85 12.75 23.27
CA VAL A 84 -7.08 12.60 24.71
C VAL A 84 -6.10 13.52 25.43
N ALA A 85 -6.60 14.56 26.09
CA ALA A 85 -5.78 15.57 26.74
C ALA A 85 -6.05 15.62 28.25
N VAL A 86 -4.99 15.60 29.05
CA VAL A 86 -5.03 15.82 30.50
C VAL A 86 -4.55 17.23 30.80
N GLU A 87 -5.48 18.12 31.12
CA GLU A 87 -5.15 19.49 31.49
C GLU A 87 -4.30 19.53 32.76
N GLY A 88 -3.28 20.41 32.76
CA GLY A 88 -2.39 20.60 33.91
C GLY A 88 -1.45 19.43 34.22
N SER A 89 -1.43 18.37 33.40
CA SER A 89 -0.62 17.17 33.62
C SER A 89 -0.82 16.55 35.01
N ASP A 90 -2.07 16.50 35.48
CA ASP A 90 -2.39 15.91 36.78
C ASP A 90 -1.91 14.44 36.83
N ARG A 91 -0.91 14.20 37.68
CA ARG A 91 -0.27 12.89 37.88
C ARG A 91 -1.26 11.79 38.25
N THR A 92 -2.40 12.15 38.84
CA THR A 92 -3.41 11.15 39.20
C THR A 92 -4.30 10.79 38.02
N SER A 93 -4.42 11.63 37.01
CA SER A 93 -5.33 11.47 35.87
C SER A 93 -4.65 10.89 34.63
N ILE A 94 -3.34 11.15 34.45
CA ILE A 94 -2.53 10.58 33.35
C ILE A 94 -2.68 9.05 33.25
N PRO A 95 -2.56 8.24 34.34
CA PRO A 95 -2.70 6.79 34.23
C PRO A 95 -4.08 6.32 33.76
N SER A 96 -5.13 7.09 34.06
CA SER A 96 -6.49 6.81 33.58
C SER A 96 -6.63 7.13 32.10
N ALA A 97 -6.09 8.26 31.64
CA ALA A 97 -6.07 8.65 30.22
C ALA A 97 -5.29 7.64 29.37
N VAL A 98 -4.11 7.20 29.83
CA VAL A 98 -3.30 6.16 29.16
C VAL A 98 -4.07 4.84 29.08
N ARG A 99 -4.70 4.42 30.18
CA ARG A 99 -5.48 3.16 30.21
C ARG A 99 -6.68 3.23 29.28
N PHE A 100 -7.38 4.36 29.26
CA PHE A 100 -8.51 4.58 28.37
C PHE A 100 -8.06 4.56 26.90
N SER A 101 -7.00 5.28 26.55
CA SER A 101 -6.48 5.34 25.18
C SER A 101 -6.08 3.96 24.66
N LYS A 102 -5.46 3.12 25.51
CA LYS A 102 -5.17 1.72 25.18
C LYS A 102 -6.43 0.90 24.92
N LYS A 103 -7.45 1.04 25.76
CA LYS A 103 -8.74 0.36 25.57
C LYS A 103 -9.47 0.84 24.30
N LEU A 104 -9.37 2.13 23.99
CA LEU A 104 -9.96 2.71 22.78
C LEU A 104 -9.26 2.20 21.52
N ALA A 105 -7.93 2.14 21.53
CA ALA A 105 -7.15 1.53 20.46
C ALA A 105 -7.54 0.06 20.25
N GLU A 106 -7.64 -0.73 21.33
CA GLU A 106 -8.06 -2.13 21.24
C GLU A 106 -9.48 -2.28 20.67
N ALA A 107 -10.45 -1.50 21.16
CA ALA A 107 -11.84 -1.54 20.72
C ALA A 107 -12.04 -1.12 19.24
N THR A 108 -11.10 -0.36 18.68
CA THR A 108 -11.16 0.16 17.31
C THR A 108 -10.15 -0.51 16.37
N THR A 109 -9.46 -1.57 16.81
CA THR A 109 -8.36 -2.21 16.08
C THR A 109 -7.27 -1.21 15.65
N GLY A 110 -7.06 -0.20 16.49
CA GLY A 110 -6.17 0.94 16.27
C GLY A 110 -4.90 0.91 17.11
N ALA A 111 -4.24 2.06 17.19
CA ALA A 111 -3.04 2.29 17.98
C ALA A 111 -3.14 3.60 18.78
N ALA A 112 -2.75 3.55 20.05
CA ALA A 112 -2.57 4.72 20.91
C ALA A 112 -1.10 5.16 20.87
N TYR A 113 -0.87 6.45 20.68
CA TYR A 113 0.42 7.11 20.63
C TYR A 113 0.55 8.11 21.78
N ASP A 114 1.64 8.00 22.52
CA ASP A 114 2.00 8.91 23.60
C ASP A 114 3.00 9.93 23.10
N ILE A 115 2.54 11.17 22.93
CA ILE A 115 3.36 12.24 22.32
C ILE A 115 4.53 12.61 23.24
N GLN A 116 4.37 12.47 24.56
CA GLN A 116 5.40 12.87 25.51
C GLN A 116 6.53 11.84 25.63
N THR A 117 6.23 10.55 25.43
CA THR A 117 7.20 9.46 25.60
C THR A 117 7.62 8.78 24.30
N GLY A 118 6.86 8.96 23.22
CA GLY A 118 7.01 8.24 21.96
C GLY A 118 6.50 6.80 21.99
N ASP A 119 5.85 6.37 23.09
CA ASP A 119 5.34 5.01 23.21
C ASP A 119 4.12 4.78 22.32
N ILE A 120 4.04 3.58 21.71
CA ILE A 120 2.90 3.12 20.91
C ILE A 120 2.32 1.85 21.50
N TRP A 121 0.98 1.78 21.54
CA TRP A 121 0.24 0.59 21.93
C TRP A 121 -0.80 0.22 20.88
N PRO A 122 -0.93 -1.06 20.50
CA PRO A 122 -0.21 -2.21 21.05
C PRO A 122 1.28 -2.21 20.67
N ARG A 123 2.13 -2.83 21.52
CA ARG A 123 3.58 -2.95 21.26
C ARG A 123 3.91 -3.93 20.13
N LYS A 124 2.94 -4.76 19.75
CA LYS A 124 3.07 -5.70 18.63
C LYS A 124 2.31 -5.12 17.44
N SER A 125 2.89 -5.25 16.26
CA SER A 125 2.21 -4.88 15.02
C SER A 125 0.94 -5.71 14.82
N LEU A 126 -0.16 -5.02 14.53
CA LEU A 126 -1.43 -5.61 14.12
C LEU A 126 -1.45 -5.94 12.62
N ARG A 127 -0.35 -5.67 11.91
CA ARG A 127 -0.15 -5.94 10.49
C ARG A 127 0.39 -7.34 10.20
N THR A 128 0.18 -8.31 11.09
CA THR A 128 0.65 -9.68 10.85
C THR A 128 -0.51 -10.52 10.28
N PRO A 129 -0.52 -10.83 8.98
CA PRO A 129 -1.57 -11.68 8.41
C PRO A 129 -1.32 -13.15 8.75
N SER A 130 -2.39 -13.95 8.65
CA SER A 130 -2.27 -15.40 8.71
C SER A 130 -1.42 -15.92 7.54
N LYS A 131 -0.52 -16.85 7.84
CA LYS A 131 0.39 -17.45 6.85
C LYS A 131 -0.19 -18.78 6.37
N PRO A 132 -0.15 -19.07 5.06
CA PRO A 132 -0.44 -20.40 4.53
C PRO A 132 0.49 -21.45 5.13
N ALA A 133 0.10 -22.72 5.06
CA ALA A 133 1.01 -23.80 5.36
C ALA A 133 2.19 -23.80 4.36
N LYS A 134 3.34 -24.31 4.81
CA LYS A 134 4.52 -24.44 3.96
C LYS A 134 4.22 -25.36 2.77
N ASN A 135 4.68 -24.96 1.59
CA ASN A 135 4.48 -25.62 0.30
C ASN A 135 3.02 -25.61 -0.19
N THR A 136 2.19 -24.70 0.32
CA THR A 136 0.85 -24.48 -0.21
C THR A 136 0.90 -23.64 -1.48
N GLN A 137 0.16 -24.06 -2.50
CA GLN A 137 -0.06 -23.26 -3.71
C GLN A 137 -0.97 -22.07 -3.37
N VAL A 138 -0.53 -20.89 -3.77
CA VAL A 138 -1.23 -19.62 -3.54
C VAL A 138 -1.36 -18.85 -4.85
N ARG A 139 -2.21 -17.83 -4.82
CA ARG A 139 -2.28 -16.81 -5.87
C ARG A 139 -1.45 -15.62 -5.41
N ALA A 140 -0.75 -14.98 -6.34
CA ALA A 140 0.01 -13.77 -6.05
C ALA A 140 -0.55 -12.61 -6.85
N VAL A 141 -0.51 -11.40 -6.29
CA VAL A 141 -0.61 -10.18 -7.07
C VAL A 141 0.79 -9.78 -7.49
N GLN A 142 1.05 -9.77 -8.79
CA GLN A 142 2.24 -9.16 -9.37
C GLN A 142 1.92 -7.74 -9.79
N ILE A 143 2.80 -6.82 -9.43
CA ILE A 143 2.65 -5.41 -9.68
C ILE A 143 3.88 -4.94 -10.43
N GLU A 144 3.69 -4.16 -11.47
CA GLU A 144 4.78 -3.55 -12.22
C GLU A 144 4.45 -2.11 -12.59
N TRP A 145 5.42 -1.23 -12.37
CA TRP A 145 5.37 0.18 -12.74
C TRP A 145 6.40 0.41 -13.84
N TYR A 146 5.97 1.00 -14.95
CA TYR A 146 6.81 1.29 -16.11
C TYR A 146 6.96 2.79 -16.29
N TYR A 147 8.20 3.23 -16.48
CA TYR A 147 8.57 4.63 -16.63
C TYR A 147 9.64 4.81 -17.70
N LEU A 148 9.77 6.04 -18.19
CA LEU A 148 10.85 6.43 -19.09
C LEU A 148 12.07 6.88 -18.27
N VAL A 149 13.24 6.30 -18.54
CA VAL A 149 14.48 6.51 -17.77
C VAL A 149 14.91 7.98 -17.76
N ASN A 150 14.67 8.72 -18.85
CA ASN A 150 15.00 10.13 -18.99
C ASN A 150 14.02 11.09 -18.29
N GLU A 151 12.86 10.60 -17.85
CA GLU A 151 11.79 11.39 -17.20
C GLU A 151 11.57 10.99 -15.74
N ALA A 152 12.06 9.83 -15.36
CA ALA A 152 12.00 9.33 -13.99
C ALA A 152 12.87 10.18 -13.06
N PRO A 153 12.45 10.36 -11.79
CA PRO A 153 13.32 10.91 -10.76
C PRO A 153 14.62 10.09 -10.63
N ILE A 154 15.70 10.75 -10.26
CA ILE A 154 17.01 10.09 -10.07
C ILE A 154 17.05 9.18 -8.81
N ASP A 155 16.09 9.37 -7.90
CA ASP A 155 16.01 8.78 -6.57
C ASP A 155 14.88 7.73 -6.44
N ILE A 156 14.61 6.96 -7.51
CA ILE A 156 13.61 5.87 -7.51
C ILE A 156 13.74 4.94 -6.27
N PRO A 157 14.95 4.48 -5.87
CA PRO A 157 15.09 3.61 -4.69
C PRO A 157 14.64 4.29 -3.38
N GLU A 158 14.95 5.57 -3.21
CA GLU A 158 14.57 6.37 -2.05
C GLU A 158 13.06 6.63 -2.05
N ILE A 159 12.47 6.96 -3.20
CA ILE A 159 11.01 7.08 -3.38
C ILE A 159 10.33 5.77 -3.01
N TYR A 160 10.81 4.64 -3.52
CA TYR A 160 10.29 3.31 -3.18
C TYR A 160 10.31 3.07 -1.68
N CYS A 161 11.45 3.27 -1.03
CA CYS A 161 11.60 2.99 0.39
C CYS A 161 10.75 3.93 1.26
N ARG A 162 10.66 5.21 0.92
CA ARG A 162 9.81 6.18 1.63
C ARG A 162 8.33 5.79 1.50
N LEU A 163 7.86 5.53 0.27
CA LEU A 163 6.47 5.16 0.03
C LEU A 163 6.11 3.81 0.64
N ALA A 164 7.02 2.83 0.59
CA ALA A 164 6.84 1.55 1.26
C ALA A 164 6.70 1.79 2.77
N ARG A 165 7.58 2.56 3.41
CA ARG A 165 7.45 2.87 4.83
C ARG A 165 6.11 3.56 5.17
N LYS A 166 5.67 4.49 4.32
CA LYS A 166 4.44 5.26 4.54
C LYS A 166 3.16 4.46 4.35
N TYR A 167 3.11 3.54 3.39
CA TYR A 167 1.86 2.87 3.00
C TYR A 167 1.90 1.34 3.17
N LEU A 168 3.02 0.71 2.80
CA LEU A 168 3.18 -0.74 2.81
C LEU A 168 4.55 -1.16 3.38
N PRO A 169 4.80 -1.00 4.70
CA PRO A 169 6.09 -1.32 5.34
C PRO A 169 6.64 -2.70 5.01
N GLU A 170 5.77 -3.66 4.71
CA GLU A 170 6.12 -5.02 4.34
C GLU A 170 6.83 -5.11 2.99
N ALA A 171 6.66 -4.12 2.13
CA ALA A 171 7.38 -3.99 0.87
C ALA A 171 8.81 -3.43 1.04
N LEU A 172 9.18 -2.93 2.22
CA LEU A 172 10.56 -2.53 2.48
C LEU A 172 11.50 -3.71 2.22
N PRO A 173 12.60 -3.49 1.48
CA PRO A 173 13.61 -4.53 1.29
C PRO A 173 14.06 -5.04 2.66
N ARG A 174 14.16 -6.35 2.85
CA ARG A 174 14.79 -6.95 4.04
C ARG A 174 16.20 -7.40 3.69
N ARG A 175 16.33 -8.05 2.54
CA ARG A 175 17.58 -8.46 1.91
C ARG A 175 17.51 -8.07 0.44
N PHE A 176 18.58 -7.51 -0.10
CA PHE A 176 18.62 -7.02 -1.47
C PHE A 176 19.99 -7.25 -2.14
N GLY A 177 19.99 -7.42 -3.46
CA GLY A 177 21.18 -7.74 -4.23
C GLY A 177 20.87 -7.94 -5.72
N THR A 178 21.90 -7.91 -6.56
CA THR A 178 21.77 -8.21 -7.99
C THR A 178 21.81 -9.71 -8.30
N TYR A 179 22.24 -10.53 -7.33
CA TYR A 179 22.23 -11.99 -7.40
C TYR A 179 22.08 -12.61 -6.02
N GLU A 180 21.55 -13.83 -5.97
CA GLU A 180 21.47 -14.60 -4.74
C GLU A 180 22.82 -15.27 -4.41
N PRO A 181 23.21 -15.34 -3.12
CA PRO A 181 22.51 -14.79 -1.95
C PRO A 181 22.66 -13.26 -1.82
N PHE A 182 21.56 -12.58 -1.55
CA PHE A 182 21.54 -11.11 -1.40
C PHE A 182 22.41 -10.60 -0.24
N ALA A 183 23.41 -9.79 -0.57
CA ALA A 183 24.39 -9.25 0.39
C ALA A 183 23.88 -8.04 1.19
N GLY A 184 22.96 -7.25 0.60
CA GLY A 184 22.35 -6.09 1.21
C GLY A 184 21.43 -6.47 2.37
N ASN A 185 21.39 -5.61 3.40
CA ASN A 185 20.49 -5.75 4.55
C ASN A 185 19.95 -4.37 4.92
N PHE A 186 18.64 -4.19 4.79
CA PHE A 186 18.02 -2.87 4.96
C PHE A 186 18.03 -2.37 6.41
N GLU A 187 18.00 -3.27 7.40
CA GLU A 187 18.13 -2.87 8.81
C GLU A 187 19.50 -2.22 9.08
N ARG A 188 20.54 -2.71 8.41
CA ARG A 188 21.91 -2.17 8.52
C ARG A 188 22.14 -0.97 7.59
N ASP A 189 21.69 -1.07 6.35
CA ASP A 189 22.10 -0.18 5.27
C ASP A 189 21.05 0.91 4.95
N GLY A 190 19.81 0.73 5.38
CA GLY A 190 18.69 1.64 5.09
C GLY A 190 18.41 1.82 3.59
N ALA A 191 17.64 2.88 3.27
CA ALA A 191 17.33 3.26 1.88
C ALA A 191 18.59 3.63 1.09
N GLU A 192 19.57 4.27 1.73
CA GLU A 192 20.85 4.63 1.11
C GLU A 192 21.61 3.37 0.63
N GLY A 193 21.53 2.27 1.36
CA GLY A 193 22.10 1.00 0.92
C GLY A 193 21.50 0.46 -0.37
N VAL A 194 20.17 0.58 -0.50
CA VAL A 194 19.41 0.17 -1.71
C VAL A 194 19.82 1.05 -2.88
N ALA A 195 19.83 2.37 -2.67
CA ALA A 195 20.20 3.35 -3.69
C ALA A 195 21.64 3.22 -4.15
N ARG A 196 22.58 3.08 -3.21
CA ARG A 196 24.00 2.85 -3.52
C ARG A 196 24.20 1.63 -4.40
N MET A 197 23.51 0.52 -4.12
CA MET A 197 23.66 -0.71 -4.89
C MET A 197 23.20 -0.54 -6.35
N LEU A 198 22.10 0.19 -6.57
CA LEU A 198 21.63 0.47 -7.93
C LEU A 198 22.58 1.41 -8.68
N ARG A 199 23.22 2.37 -7.98
CA ARG A 199 24.24 3.26 -8.57
C ARG A 199 25.55 2.53 -8.90
N GLU A 200 25.95 1.56 -8.08
CA GLU A 200 27.16 0.76 -8.31
C GLU A 200 26.97 -0.26 -9.43
N GLU A 201 25.74 -0.74 -9.63
CA GLU A 201 25.37 -1.75 -10.64
C GLU A 201 24.23 -1.23 -11.55
N PRO A 202 24.44 -0.17 -12.34
CA PRO A 202 23.38 0.47 -13.12
C PRO A 202 22.84 -0.41 -14.26
N ASN A 203 23.63 -1.42 -14.69
CA ASN A 203 23.24 -2.44 -15.66
C ASN A 203 22.55 -3.66 -15.01
N GLY A 204 22.37 -3.64 -13.69
CA GLY A 204 21.85 -4.75 -12.91
C GLY A 204 20.34 -4.65 -12.65
N MET A 205 19.73 -5.78 -12.33
CA MET A 205 18.41 -5.82 -11.71
C MET A 205 18.60 -5.99 -10.21
N LEU A 206 18.26 -4.98 -9.43
CA LEU A 206 18.26 -5.08 -7.98
C LEU A 206 17.03 -5.87 -7.54
N GLN A 207 17.22 -7.06 -6.98
CA GLN A 207 16.16 -7.87 -6.42
C GLN A 207 16.14 -7.76 -4.90
N PHE A 208 14.97 -7.92 -4.29
CA PHE A 208 14.85 -7.92 -2.84
C PHE A 208 13.70 -8.79 -2.32
N TYR A 209 13.86 -9.25 -1.08
CA TYR A 209 12.79 -9.89 -0.33
C TYR A 209 12.12 -8.88 0.60
N GLY A 210 10.79 -8.80 0.53
CA GLY A 210 9.98 -8.11 1.53
C GLY A 210 9.72 -8.96 2.77
N THR A 211 8.75 -8.50 3.56
CA THR A 211 8.15 -9.25 4.66
C THR A 211 6.78 -9.75 4.23
N TYR A 212 6.44 -11.01 4.53
CA TYR A 212 5.11 -11.56 4.22
C TYR A 212 4.01 -10.62 4.75
N PRO A 213 3.04 -10.21 3.90
CA PRO A 213 2.58 -10.88 2.67
C PRO A 213 3.34 -10.53 1.40
N VAL A 214 4.27 -9.57 1.44
CA VAL A 214 5.12 -9.23 0.30
C VAL A 214 6.24 -10.25 0.16
N GLY A 215 6.43 -10.72 -1.07
CA GLY A 215 7.40 -11.75 -1.39
C GLY A 215 8.70 -11.19 -1.96
N LEU A 216 8.77 -11.16 -3.29
CA LEU A 216 9.90 -10.64 -4.07
C LEU A 216 9.52 -9.29 -4.67
N GLY A 217 10.49 -8.38 -4.78
CA GLY A 217 10.40 -7.22 -5.65
C GLY A 217 11.70 -7.00 -6.40
N PHE A 218 11.65 -6.10 -7.38
CA PHE A 218 12.83 -5.70 -8.13
C PHE A 218 12.77 -4.23 -8.54
N ILE A 219 13.95 -3.65 -8.78
CA ILE A 219 14.15 -2.35 -9.42
C ILE A 219 15.17 -2.58 -10.53
N LEU A 220 14.79 -2.30 -11.78
CA LEU A 220 15.74 -2.34 -12.88
C LEU A 220 16.64 -1.11 -12.84
N GLY A 221 17.95 -1.32 -12.97
CA GLY A 221 18.92 -0.24 -13.08
C GLY A 221 18.67 0.60 -14.33
N ILE A 222 19.09 1.87 -14.28
CA ILE A 222 18.86 2.85 -15.36
C ILE A 222 19.49 2.43 -16.69
N ASP A 223 20.59 1.68 -16.65
CA ASP A 223 21.31 1.20 -17.84
C ASP A 223 21.05 -0.30 -18.10
N TYR A 224 20.15 -0.93 -17.34
CA TYR A 224 19.82 -2.36 -17.48
C TYR A 224 19.43 -2.73 -18.91
N ASN A 225 18.67 -1.83 -19.56
CA ASN A 225 18.27 -1.98 -20.95
C ASN A 225 19.07 -1.03 -21.84
N THR A 226 19.94 -1.57 -22.69
CA THR A 226 20.81 -0.76 -23.57
C THR A 226 20.15 -0.36 -24.90
N ARG A 227 18.91 -0.81 -25.17
CA ARG A 227 18.26 -0.67 -26.49
C ARG A 227 16.99 0.19 -26.49
N GLY A 228 16.57 0.69 -25.36
CA GLY A 228 15.40 1.55 -25.23
C GLY A 228 15.44 2.31 -23.91
N ASP A 229 14.45 3.16 -23.71
CA ASP A 229 14.35 4.12 -22.62
C ASP A 229 13.32 3.71 -21.55
N VAL A 230 12.75 2.51 -21.64
CA VAL A 230 11.79 1.99 -20.66
C VAL A 230 12.52 1.18 -19.59
N SER A 231 12.17 1.47 -18.34
CA SER A 231 12.55 0.69 -17.18
C SER A 231 11.33 0.37 -16.32
N SER A 232 11.52 -0.52 -15.35
CA SER A 232 10.42 -0.92 -14.46
C SER A 232 10.87 -1.27 -13.05
N VAL A 233 9.89 -1.15 -12.15
CA VAL A 233 9.95 -1.60 -10.76
C VAL A 233 8.82 -2.61 -10.59
N GLY A 234 9.06 -3.69 -9.85
CA GLY A 234 8.06 -4.71 -9.63
C GLY A 234 7.97 -5.21 -8.20
N LEU A 235 6.80 -5.73 -7.85
CA LEU A 235 6.48 -6.27 -6.53
C LEU A 235 5.55 -7.47 -6.64
N THR A 236 5.76 -8.49 -5.82
CA THR A 236 4.88 -9.65 -5.71
C THR A 236 4.34 -9.77 -4.28
N MET A 237 3.03 -9.98 -4.12
CA MET A 237 2.36 -10.11 -2.82
C MET A 237 1.37 -11.29 -2.81
N ASP A 238 1.18 -11.94 -1.66
CA ASP A 238 0.12 -12.95 -1.49
C ASP A 238 -1.28 -12.33 -1.69
N CYS A 239 -2.04 -12.86 -2.65
CA CYS A 239 -3.35 -12.36 -2.99
C CYS A 239 -4.42 -12.64 -1.91
N SER A 240 -4.26 -13.71 -1.13
CA SER A 240 -5.26 -14.13 -0.14
C SER A 240 -5.44 -13.12 0.99
N VAL A 241 -4.37 -12.38 1.31
CA VAL A 241 -4.40 -11.35 2.35
C VAL A 241 -5.24 -10.16 1.93
N LEU A 242 -5.20 -9.80 0.64
CA LEU A 242 -6.03 -8.74 0.05
C LEU A 242 -7.52 -9.11 0.02
N GLN A 243 -7.84 -10.39 -0.20
CA GLN A 243 -9.22 -10.87 -0.25
C GLN A 243 -9.91 -10.91 1.12
N THR A 244 -9.13 -11.08 2.18
CA THR A 244 -9.64 -11.29 3.55
C THR A 244 -9.57 -10.05 4.43
N ASN A 245 -8.78 -9.04 4.06
CA ASN A 245 -8.58 -7.85 4.88
C ASN A 245 -8.50 -6.58 4.01
N PRO A 246 -9.54 -5.73 4.04
CA PRO A 246 -9.60 -4.49 3.27
C PRO A 246 -8.49 -3.48 3.58
N GLY A 247 -7.91 -3.51 4.79
CA GLY A 247 -6.83 -2.59 5.16
C GLY A 247 -5.55 -2.84 4.35
N TRP A 248 -5.28 -4.08 3.95
CA TRP A 248 -4.16 -4.39 3.05
C TRP A 248 -4.42 -3.91 1.63
N LEU A 249 -5.65 -4.09 1.15
CA LEU A 249 -6.08 -3.63 -0.16
C LEU A 249 -5.92 -2.11 -0.28
N GLU A 250 -6.40 -1.36 0.72
CA GLU A 250 -6.27 0.09 0.80
C GLU A 250 -4.81 0.55 0.82
N ASN A 251 -3.98 -0.05 1.69
CA ASN A 251 -2.55 0.28 1.76
C ASN A 251 -1.81 -0.02 0.45
N LEU A 252 -2.15 -1.14 -0.21
CA LEU A 252 -1.58 -1.49 -1.51
C LEU A 252 -2.02 -0.52 -2.59
N HIS A 253 -3.30 -0.13 -2.61
CA HIS A 253 -3.85 0.86 -3.54
C HIS A 253 -3.10 2.19 -3.42
N ARG A 254 -2.95 2.70 -2.19
CA ARG A 254 -2.21 3.94 -1.92
C ARG A 254 -0.76 3.84 -2.37
N PHE A 255 -0.07 2.75 -2.00
CA PHE A 255 1.30 2.51 -2.46
C PHE A 255 1.39 2.50 -3.99
N PHE A 256 0.47 1.79 -4.65
CA PHE A 256 0.40 1.67 -6.11
C PHE A 256 0.25 3.02 -6.81
N VAL A 257 -0.74 3.80 -6.40
CA VAL A 257 -1.03 5.11 -7.00
C VAL A 257 0.08 6.11 -6.70
N HIS A 258 0.51 6.23 -5.43
CA HIS A 258 1.56 7.19 -5.08
C HIS A 258 2.89 6.87 -5.75
N PHE A 259 3.26 5.59 -5.83
CA PHE A 259 4.49 5.21 -6.52
C PHE A 259 4.41 5.51 -8.01
N ALA A 260 3.29 5.19 -8.67
CA ALA A 260 3.10 5.51 -10.08
C ALA A 260 3.23 7.02 -10.35
N ARG A 261 2.61 7.84 -9.50
CA ARG A 261 2.65 9.31 -9.62
C ARG A 261 4.04 9.89 -9.40
N GLU A 262 4.70 9.49 -8.32
CA GLU A 262 6.00 10.07 -7.95
C GLU A 262 7.13 9.61 -8.86
N THR A 263 7.01 8.42 -9.47
CA THR A 263 8.01 7.92 -10.44
C THR A 263 7.72 8.33 -11.88
N HIS A 264 6.68 9.13 -12.11
CA HIS A 264 6.18 9.49 -13.45
C HIS A 264 5.92 8.25 -14.33
N SER A 265 5.41 7.17 -13.72
CA SER A 265 5.07 5.96 -14.43
C SER A 265 4.03 6.25 -15.51
N PHE A 266 4.33 5.91 -16.75
CA PHE A 266 3.39 6.09 -17.86
C PHE A 266 2.32 4.99 -17.89
N PHE A 267 2.68 3.83 -17.37
CA PHE A 267 1.78 2.70 -17.22
C PHE A 267 2.15 1.91 -15.96
N SER A 268 1.15 1.37 -15.27
CA SER A 268 1.39 0.41 -14.20
C SER A 268 0.26 -0.60 -14.15
N SER A 269 0.54 -1.79 -13.65
CA SER A 269 -0.45 -2.85 -13.58
C SER A 269 -0.35 -3.66 -12.30
N ALA A 270 -1.47 -4.20 -11.84
CA ALA A 270 -1.52 -5.26 -10.85
C ALA A 270 -2.32 -6.43 -11.42
N GLU A 271 -1.74 -7.62 -11.41
CA GLU A 271 -2.30 -8.84 -11.98
C GLU A 271 -2.33 -9.96 -10.96
N VAL A 272 -3.45 -10.70 -10.88
CA VAL A 272 -3.51 -11.91 -10.06
C VAL A 272 -3.01 -13.11 -10.87
N ILE A 273 -1.88 -13.65 -10.45
CA ILE A 273 -1.16 -14.75 -11.10
C ILE A 273 -1.31 -16.04 -10.27
N ARG A 274 -1.63 -17.16 -10.94
CA ARG A 274 -1.80 -18.46 -10.30
C ARG A 274 -0.50 -19.28 -10.29
N GLY A 275 -0.49 -20.34 -9.48
CA GLY A 275 0.62 -21.31 -9.46
C GLY A 275 1.84 -20.88 -8.64
N PHE A 276 1.73 -19.83 -7.83
CA PHE A 276 2.76 -19.48 -6.86
C PHE A 276 2.75 -20.45 -5.67
N VAL A 277 3.86 -20.55 -4.94
CA VAL A 277 3.96 -21.39 -3.75
C VAL A 277 4.47 -20.58 -2.57
N TYR A 278 3.82 -20.74 -1.42
CA TYR A 278 4.33 -20.24 -0.15
C TYR A 278 5.33 -21.23 0.44
N ASN A 279 6.62 -20.88 0.50
CA ASN A 279 7.68 -21.80 0.95
C ASN A 279 7.90 -21.81 2.47
N GLY A 280 7.01 -21.21 3.25
CA GLY A 280 7.12 -21.03 4.71
C GLY A 280 7.81 -19.73 5.13
N LYS A 281 8.37 -18.97 4.18
CA LYS A 281 8.96 -17.65 4.43
C LYS A 281 8.39 -16.60 3.48
N THR A 282 8.34 -16.90 2.19
CA THR A 282 7.94 -15.98 1.14
C THR A 282 7.07 -16.67 0.08
N VAL A 283 6.39 -15.87 -0.72
CA VAL A 283 5.70 -16.28 -1.93
C VAL A 283 6.73 -16.29 -3.07
N SER A 284 6.89 -17.45 -3.72
CA SER A 284 7.86 -17.65 -4.80
C SER A 284 7.20 -18.32 -6.00
N SER A 285 7.62 -17.93 -7.20
CA SER A 285 7.21 -18.61 -8.42
C SER A 285 7.86 -19.99 -8.54
N ARG A 286 7.25 -20.84 -9.36
CA ARG A 286 7.75 -22.13 -9.82
C ARG A 286 7.54 -22.24 -11.32
N TRP A 287 8.03 -23.32 -11.92
CA TRP A 287 7.80 -23.61 -13.34
C TRP A 287 6.31 -23.79 -13.70
N GLU A 288 5.46 -24.11 -12.72
CA GLU A 288 3.99 -24.18 -12.88
C GLU A 288 3.30 -22.82 -12.72
N SER A 289 4.02 -21.80 -12.25
CA SER A 289 3.44 -20.45 -12.12
C SER A 289 3.13 -19.90 -13.49
N GLU A 290 1.96 -19.29 -13.61
CA GLU A 290 1.64 -18.51 -14.80
C GLU A 290 2.67 -17.36 -14.93
N SER A 291 3.04 -17.04 -16.16
CA SER A 291 3.83 -15.85 -16.45
C SER A 291 2.90 -14.78 -17.02
N PRO A 292 2.91 -13.55 -16.49
CA PRO A 292 2.32 -12.44 -17.23
C PRO A 292 3.06 -12.29 -18.57
N GLY A 293 2.36 -11.77 -19.57
CA GLY A 293 2.98 -11.39 -20.83
C GLY A 293 3.93 -10.22 -20.57
N ARG A 294 5.15 -10.28 -21.11
CA ARG A 294 6.07 -9.14 -21.01
C ARG A 294 5.49 -7.95 -21.79
N LEU A 295 5.49 -6.76 -21.20
CA LEU A 295 5.05 -5.52 -21.85
C LEU A 295 6.22 -4.66 -22.36
N GLN A 296 7.44 -5.04 -21.99
CA GLN A 296 8.67 -4.47 -22.54
C GLN A 296 9.62 -5.58 -23.01
N ASP A 297 10.41 -5.27 -24.04
CA ASP A 297 11.53 -6.10 -24.47
C ASP A 297 12.77 -5.24 -24.68
N LEU A 298 13.87 -5.59 -24.01
CA LEU A 298 15.15 -4.86 -24.07
C LEU A 298 15.02 -3.33 -23.87
N GLY A 299 14.09 -2.91 -23.00
CA GLY A 299 13.80 -1.51 -22.69
C GLY A 299 12.91 -0.79 -23.70
N LYS A 300 12.31 -1.51 -24.64
CA LYS A 300 11.32 -0.95 -25.56
C LYS A 300 9.93 -1.29 -25.10
N TRP A 301 9.04 -0.29 -25.08
CA TRP A 301 7.64 -0.51 -24.80
C TRP A 301 6.99 -1.29 -25.94
N SER A 302 6.23 -2.33 -25.62
CA SER A 302 5.61 -3.20 -26.62
C SER A 302 4.10 -3.00 -26.78
N GLY A 303 3.47 -2.20 -25.92
CA GLY A 303 2.02 -1.95 -25.93
C GLY A 303 1.33 -2.41 -24.65
N LEU A 304 0.01 -2.29 -24.62
CA LEU A 304 -0.84 -2.72 -23.51
C LEU A 304 -1.12 -4.22 -23.57
N ALA A 305 -1.30 -4.88 -22.42
CA ALA A 305 -1.61 -6.30 -22.37
C ALA A 305 -2.83 -6.64 -23.26
N ASN A 306 -2.76 -7.75 -24.00
CA ASN A 306 -3.88 -8.22 -24.84
C ASN A 306 -5.02 -8.87 -24.03
N TYR A 307 -4.91 -8.87 -22.70
CA TYR A 307 -5.91 -9.32 -21.74
C TYR A 307 -6.07 -8.27 -20.64
N PRO A 308 -7.24 -8.18 -19.99
CA PRO A 308 -7.47 -7.17 -18.97
C PRO A 308 -6.71 -7.49 -17.68
N GLN A 309 -6.16 -6.45 -17.04
CA GLN A 309 -5.41 -6.54 -15.79
C GLN A 309 -6.22 -5.92 -14.65
N TRP A 310 -6.15 -6.49 -13.44
CA TRP A 310 -7.04 -6.13 -12.33
C TRP A 310 -7.00 -4.64 -12.00
N TRP A 311 -5.80 -4.12 -11.72
CA TRP A 311 -5.56 -2.69 -11.60
C TRP A 311 -4.66 -2.20 -12.72
N THR A 312 -4.92 -0.99 -13.17
CA THR A 312 -4.10 -0.31 -14.16
C THR A 312 -3.98 1.17 -13.82
N TRP A 313 -2.78 1.70 -13.91
CA TRP A 313 -2.51 3.14 -13.95
C TRP A 313 -2.18 3.53 -15.38
N TYR A 314 -2.79 4.61 -15.86
CA TYR A 314 -2.45 5.24 -17.14
C TYR A 314 -2.11 6.70 -16.89
N SER A 315 -0.88 7.12 -17.20
CA SER A 315 -0.58 8.56 -17.23
C SER A 315 -1.26 9.23 -18.42
N ASP A 316 -1.08 10.54 -18.55
CA ASP A 316 -1.57 11.33 -19.69
C ASP A 316 -1.08 10.81 -21.06
N ILE A 317 0.00 10.00 -21.10
CA ILE A 317 0.48 9.37 -22.33
C ILE A 317 -0.52 8.33 -22.86
N TYR A 318 -1.24 7.64 -21.96
CA TYR A 318 -2.16 6.55 -22.32
C TYR A 318 -3.62 6.82 -21.95
N SER A 319 -3.89 7.75 -21.02
CA SER A 319 -5.21 7.89 -20.40
C SER A 319 -6.31 8.14 -21.43
N GLU A 320 -6.10 9.02 -22.40
CA GLU A 320 -7.08 9.32 -23.46
C GLU A 320 -7.35 8.12 -24.38
N LEU A 321 -6.33 7.29 -24.64
CA LEU A 321 -6.45 6.10 -25.48
C LEU A 321 -7.16 4.96 -24.75
N ALA A 322 -6.85 4.77 -23.47
CA ALA A 322 -7.41 3.68 -22.68
C ALA A 322 -8.84 3.97 -22.22
N LEU A 323 -9.12 5.21 -21.78
CA LEU A 323 -10.36 5.59 -21.11
C LEU A 323 -11.66 5.14 -21.81
N PRO A 324 -11.81 5.21 -23.16
CA PRO A 324 -13.00 4.74 -23.86
C PRO A 324 -13.29 3.23 -23.71
N HIS A 325 -12.29 2.45 -23.29
CA HIS A 325 -12.34 0.99 -23.18
C HIS A 325 -12.45 0.51 -21.72
N LEU A 326 -12.32 1.41 -20.75
CA LEU A 326 -12.38 1.07 -19.33
C LEU A 326 -13.83 1.12 -18.84
N THR A 327 -14.32 0.02 -18.31
CA THR A 327 -15.69 -0.09 -17.80
C THR A 327 -15.67 -0.56 -16.35
N SER A 328 -15.37 0.33 -15.40
CA SER A 328 -15.52 0.07 -13.96
C SER A 328 -15.17 1.33 -13.15
N ARG A 329 -14.68 1.16 -11.91
CA ARG A 329 -14.16 2.21 -11.04
C ARG A 329 -12.95 2.88 -11.68
N ILE A 330 -13.07 4.20 -11.86
CA ILE A 330 -12.02 5.06 -12.38
C ILE A 330 -11.82 6.21 -11.39
N GLU A 331 -10.57 6.42 -10.99
CA GLU A 331 -10.16 7.56 -10.17
C GLU A 331 -9.25 8.45 -10.99
N LYS A 332 -9.59 9.75 -11.03
CA LYS A 332 -8.83 10.74 -11.79
C LYS A 332 -7.87 11.47 -10.85
N TYR A 333 -6.63 11.57 -11.29
CA TYR A 333 -5.58 12.36 -10.66
C TYR A 333 -5.08 13.40 -11.65
N GLU A 334 -4.25 14.33 -11.19
CA GLU A 334 -3.70 15.40 -12.02
C GLU A 334 -2.87 14.88 -13.21
N ASN A 335 -2.17 13.76 -13.05
CA ASN A 335 -1.20 13.22 -14.01
C ASN A 335 -1.53 11.81 -14.50
N GLY A 336 -2.79 11.39 -14.39
CA GLY A 336 -3.22 10.08 -14.84
C GLY A 336 -4.53 9.60 -14.24
N ILE A 337 -4.89 8.38 -14.60
CA ILE A 337 -6.06 7.68 -14.10
C ILE A 337 -5.66 6.35 -13.48
N PHE A 338 -6.25 6.05 -12.32
CA PHE A 338 -6.29 4.71 -11.79
C PHE A 338 -7.59 4.04 -12.23
N HIS A 339 -7.51 2.77 -12.60
CA HIS A 339 -8.65 1.95 -12.97
C HIS A 339 -8.57 0.59 -12.29
N ALA A 340 -9.72 0.11 -11.81
CA ALA A 340 -9.88 -1.21 -11.21
C ALA A 340 -11.14 -1.88 -11.74
N TRP A 341 -11.02 -3.12 -12.23
CA TRP A 341 -12.19 -3.89 -12.69
C TRP A 341 -13.14 -4.24 -11.56
N ASP A 342 -12.62 -4.54 -10.38
CA ASP A 342 -13.37 -4.88 -9.18
C ASP A 342 -12.61 -4.39 -7.93
N GLU A 343 -13.32 -4.25 -6.81
CA GLU A 343 -12.72 -3.95 -5.52
C GLU A 343 -11.79 -5.08 -5.06
N LYS A 344 -12.19 -6.34 -5.27
CA LYS A 344 -11.40 -7.50 -4.88
C LYS A 344 -10.46 -7.94 -6.01
N PRO A 345 -9.30 -8.55 -5.67
CA PRO A 345 -8.41 -9.09 -6.67
C PRO A 345 -9.07 -10.17 -7.53
N LEU A 346 -9.06 -9.95 -8.85
CA LEU A 346 -9.54 -10.89 -9.87
C LEU A 346 -8.37 -11.33 -10.78
N ASP A 347 -8.37 -12.60 -11.18
CA ASP A 347 -7.47 -13.05 -12.26
C ASP A 347 -8.04 -12.68 -13.63
N ARG A 348 -7.20 -12.78 -14.64
CA ARG A 348 -7.56 -12.48 -16.04
C ARG A 348 -8.84 -13.18 -16.51
N ASP A 349 -9.06 -14.43 -16.10
CA ASP A 349 -10.20 -15.23 -16.58
C ASP A 349 -11.49 -14.72 -15.92
N ALA A 350 -11.43 -14.40 -14.62
CA ALA A 350 -12.54 -13.77 -13.91
C ALA A 350 -12.88 -12.37 -14.45
N ILE A 351 -11.89 -11.57 -14.83
CA ILE A 351 -12.13 -10.26 -15.43
C ILE A 351 -12.72 -10.41 -16.84
N GLN A 352 -12.26 -11.39 -17.63
CA GLN A 352 -12.82 -11.66 -18.96
C GLN A 352 -14.32 -11.95 -18.91
N LEU A 353 -14.82 -12.56 -17.82
CA LEU A 353 -16.25 -12.80 -17.61
C LEU A 353 -17.04 -11.52 -17.29
N LEU A 354 -16.39 -10.45 -16.84
CA LEU A 354 -17.00 -9.14 -16.64
C LEU A 354 -17.14 -8.36 -17.94
N LEU A 355 -16.33 -8.68 -18.95
CA LEU A 355 -16.48 -8.13 -20.28
C LEU A 355 -17.78 -8.65 -20.89
N GLY A 356 -18.69 -7.74 -21.25
CA GLY A 356 -20.02 -8.11 -21.76
C GLY A 356 -20.00 -9.00 -23.00
N ASP A 357 -18.88 -9.03 -23.74
CA ASP A 357 -18.60 -9.97 -24.82
C ASP A 357 -17.20 -10.58 -24.64
N PRO A 358 -17.09 -11.81 -24.11
CA PRO A 358 -15.80 -12.47 -23.87
C PRO A 358 -15.00 -12.76 -25.14
N GLN A 359 -15.61 -12.66 -26.34
CA GLN A 359 -14.92 -12.85 -27.62
C GLN A 359 -14.30 -11.55 -28.15
N LYS A 360 -14.69 -10.39 -27.62
CA LYS A 360 -14.06 -9.12 -27.94
C LYS A 360 -12.89 -8.87 -27.00
N PRO A 361 -11.76 -8.36 -27.52
CA PRO A 361 -10.67 -7.95 -26.66
C PRO A 361 -11.14 -6.74 -25.83
N TRP A 362 -10.61 -6.61 -24.62
CA TRP A 362 -10.95 -5.49 -23.73
C TRP A 362 -10.51 -4.13 -24.32
N ILE A 363 -9.47 -4.14 -25.16
CA ILE A 363 -8.95 -3.02 -25.93
C ILE A 363 -8.72 -3.44 -27.39
N PRO A 364 -8.79 -2.54 -28.39
CA PRO A 364 -8.48 -2.91 -29.78
C PRO A 364 -7.08 -3.51 -29.93
N ALA A 365 -6.97 -4.53 -30.79
CA ALA A 365 -5.75 -5.35 -30.91
C ALA A 365 -4.53 -4.54 -31.36
N GLU A 366 -4.71 -3.41 -32.04
CA GLU A 366 -3.63 -2.51 -32.44
C GLU A 366 -2.86 -1.91 -31.26
N PHE A 367 -3.44 -1.89 -30.05
CA PHE A 367 -2.78 -1.38 -28.84
C PHE A 367 -1.97 -2.45 -28.10
N SER A 368 -2.04 -3.72 -28.54
CA SER A 368 -1.41 -4.83 -27.85
C SER A 368 -0.34 -5.51 -28.69
N PRO A 369 0.77 -5.98 -28.06
CA PRO A 369 1.74 -6.80 -28.73
C PRO A 369 1.16 -8.19 -29.05
N THR A 370 1.81 -8.86 -29.99
CA THR A 370 1.56 -10.28 -30.27
C THR A 370 2.61 -11.14 -29.59
N TYR A 371 2.22 -12.33 -29.16
CA TYR A 371 3.07 -13.25 -28.42
C TYR A 371 3.18 -14.60 -29.13
N ASN A 372 4.32 -15.27 -28.97
CA ASN A 372 4.44 -16.68 -29.33
C ASN A 372 3.83 -17.59 -28.24
N GLU A 373 3.85 -18.90 -28.47
CA GLU A 373 3.33 -19.91 -27.52
C GLU A 373 4.07 -19.94 -26.16
N HIS A 374 5.24 -19.33 -26.08
CA HIS A 374 6.04 -19.20 -24.85
C HIS A 374 5.86 -17.84 -24.17
N GLY A 375 4.96 -16.98 -24.66
CA GLY A 375 4.73 -15.65 -24.10
C GLY A 375 5.82 -14.62 -24.43
N HIS A 376 6.68 -14.89 -25.41
CA HIS A 376 7.66 -13.93 -25.90
C HIS A 376 7.03 -13.04 -26.96
N ILE A 377 7.40 -11.75 -26.94
CA ILE A 377 6.89 -10.75 -27.87
C ILE A 377 7.36 -11.09 -29.29
N MET A 378 6.43 -11.23 -30.22
CA MET A 378 6.70 -11.45 -31.65
C MET A 378 6.66 -10.14 -32.43
N ALA A 379 5.71 -9.26 -32.10
CA ALA A 379 5.61 -7.92 -32.65
C ALA A 379 5.04 -6.97 -31.60
N VAL A 380 5.57 -5.75 -31.56
CA VAL A 380 5.02 -4.66 -30.76
C VAL A 380 3.66 -4.23 -31.31
N ALA A 381 2.86 -3.59 -30.46
CA ALA A 381 1.59 -2.96 -30.85
C ALA A 381 1.80 -1.98 -32.01
N SER A 382 0.87 -1.98 -32.97
CA SER A 382 0.92 -1.07 -34.12
C SER A 382 0.50 0.37 -33.76
N ASN A 383 -0.21 0.54 -32.65
CA ASN A 383 -0.64 1.83 -32.12
C ASN A 383 -0.10 2.02 -30.70
N VAL A 384 1.14 2.52 -30.63
CA VAL A 384 1.81 2.94 -29.39
C VAL A 384 1.93 4.46 -29.45
N PRO A 385 1.67 5.20 -28.34
CA PRO A 385 1.94 6.63 -28.28
C PRO A 385 3.33 6.94 -28.80
N GLN A 386 3.45 7.95 -29.68
CA GLN A 386 4.70 8.27 -30.37
C GLN A 386 5.89 8.45 -29.40
N ARG A 387 5.62 8.96 -28.19
CA ARG A 387 6.63 9.15 -27.13
C ARG A 387 7.24 7.83 -26.62
N LEU A 388 6.54 6.71 -26.78
CA LEU A 388 6.97 5.37 -26.36
C LEU A 388 7.42 4.49 -27.54
N ALA A 389 7.31 5.00 -28.77
CA ALA A 389 7.72 4.29 -29.97
C ALA A 389 9.22 4.52 -30.21
N SER A 390 10.07 3.66 -29.64
CA SER A 390 11.55 3.71 -29.75
C SER A 390 12.17 2.57 -30.55
#